data_AF-A0A351YWF1-F1
#
_entry.id   AF-A0A351YWF1-F1
#
_cell.length_a   1.000
_cell.length_b   1.000
_cell.length_c   1.000
_cell.angle_alpha   90.00
_cell.angle_beta   90.00
_cell.angle_gamma   90.00
#
_symmetry.space_group_name_H-M   'P 1'
#
loop_
_entity.id
_entity.type
_entity.pdbx_description
1 polymer ?
#
loop_
_entity_poly.entity_id
_entity_poly.type
_entity_poly.pdbx_seq_one_letter_code
_entity_poly.pdbx_strand_id
1 'polypeptide(L)'
;MEEENKVNEVNEENESTNSGKDLSYPSFLGRAGAYILDVLILAPFFIIVSIIETKMYNVPNMLYPPMIISVIFSFFFYCYRIFFNTKFNGTPGKLLCKFRICREDGMPVTWETAIKRESLYIVLYLFELLLLYKFFFAHRSEADTFMHPIFLFSKTTESIIYTWIYRLISIIDFGKALFSPKRITFHDKIAGTVVVYKPV
;
A
#
# COMPACT_ATOMS: atom_id res chain seq x y z
N MET A 1 19.48 -17.83 44.36
CA MET A 1 19.18 -16.42 44.04
C MET A 1 20.28 -15.77 43.21
N GLU A 2 21.59 -16.00 43.44
CA GLU A 2 22.65 -15.46 42.57
C GLU A 2 22.76 -16.16 41.20
N GLU A 3 22.48 -17.46 41.10
CA GLU A 3 22.53 -18.20 39.82
C GLU A 3 21.36 -17.85 38.89
N GLU A 4 20.16 -17.56 39.42
CA GLU A 4 19.00 -17.13 38.64
C GLU A 4 19.21 -15.73 38.03
N ASN A 5 19.88 -14.82 38.76
CA ASN A 5 20.20 -13.49 38.23
C ASN A 5 21.25 -13.55 37.12
N LYS A 6 22.25 -14.45 37.22
CA LYS A 6 23.21 -14.67 36.12
C LYS A 6 22.58 -15.27 34.87
N VAL A 7 21.61 -16.17 35.02
CA VAL A 7 20.91 -16.75 33.87
C VAL A 7 20.00 -15.71 33.19
N ASN A 8 19.39 -14.80 33.97
CA ASN A 8 18.58 -13.71 33.41
C ASN A 8 19.45 -12.62 32.76
N GLU A 9 20.61 -12.25 33.32
CA GLU A 9 21.55 -11.32 32.69
C GLU A 9 22.13 -11.90 31.39
N VAL A 10 22.46 -13.20 31.36
CA VAL A 10 22.95 -13.87 30.13
C VAL A 10 21.85 -13.99 29.06
N ASN A 11 20.57 -14.12 29.46
CA ASN A 11 19.46 -14.11 28.51
C ASN A 11 19.13 -12.69 28.00
N GLU A 12 19.25 -11.65 28.83
CA GLU A 12 19.10 -10.25 28.40
C GLU A 12 20.28 -9.77 27.53
N GLU A 13 21.51 -10.24 27.80
CA GLU A 13 22.66 -10.02 26.90
C GLU A 13 22.53 -10.81 25.58
N ASN A 14 21.95 -12.01 25.59
CA ASN A 14 21.71 -12.78 24.35
C ASN A 14 20.51 -12.27 23.53
N GLU A 15 19.51 -11.63 24.14
CA GLU A 15 18.44 -10.95 23.42
C GLU A 15 18.88 -9.58 22.87
N SER A 16 19.78 -8.87 23.55
CA SER A 16 20.32 -7.59 23.07
C SER A 16 21.41 -7.73 22.00
N THR A 17 22.13 -8.86 21.96
CA THR A 17 23.18 -9.14 20.96
C THR A 17 22.68 -9.63 19.60
N ASN A 18 21.38 -9.87 19.42
CA ASN A 18 20.80 -10.16 18.11
C ASN A 18 20.31 -8.92 17.32
N SER A 19 20.45 -7.72 17.92
CA SER A 19 19.96 -6.45 17.33
C SER A 19 20.89 -5.81 16.29
N GLY A 20 21.99 -6.46 15.95
CA GLY A 20 23.02 -5.95 15.04
C GLY A 20 23.17 -6.73 13.73
N LYS A 21 22.10 -7.28 13.14
CA LYS A 21 22.23 -7.75 11.74
C LYS A 21 22.49 -6.52 10.87
N ASP A 22 23.67 -6.46 10.24
CA ASP A 22 23.96 -5.49 9.17
C ASP A 22 22.90 -5.62 8.08
N LEU A 23 21.85 -4.79 8.19
CA LEU A 23 20.74 -4.81 7.25
C LEU A 23 21.23 -4.22 5.94
N SER A 24 21.23 -5.04 4.89
CA SER A 24 21.54 -4.58 3.54
C SER A 24 20.28 -4.02 2.88
N TYR A 25 20.37 -2.75 2.44
CA TYR A 25 19.25 -2.02 1.87
C TYR A 25 19.30 -2.07 0.33
N PRO A 26 18.17 -2.36 -0.36
CA PRO A 26 18.11 -2.33 -1.81
C PRO A 26 18.25 -0.91 -2.34
N SER A 27 18.76 -0.79 -3.57
CA SER A 27 18.84 0.49 -4.27
C SER A 27 17.44 1.07 -4.51
N PHE A 28 17.37 2.38 -4.74
CA PHE A 28 16.12 3.05 -5.11
C PHE A 28 15.47 2.41 -6.34
N LEU A 29 16.25 2.14 -7.38
CA LEU A 29 15.76 1.49 -8.60
C LEU A 29 15.32 0.05 -8.35
N GLY A 30 16.01 -0.68 -7.48
CA GLY A 30 15.57 -2.01 -7.04
C GLY A 30 14.18 -1.94 -6.40
N ARG A 31 13.95 -0.98 -5.51
CA ARG A 31 12.62 -0.73 -4.92
C ARG A 31 11.59 -0.38 -6.01
N ALA A 32 11.89 0.58 -6.88
CA ALA A 32 10.98 0.97 -7.98
C ALA A 32 10.60 -0.22 -8.88
N GLY A 33 11.58 -1.06 -9.23
CA GLY A 33 11.37 -2.29 -10.00
C GLY A 33 10.43 -3.28 -9.31
N ALA A 34 10.55 -3.47 -7.98
CA ALA A 34 9.63 -4.31 -7.23
C ALA A 34 8.19 -3.78 -7.25
N TYR A 35 8.00 -2.46 -7.19
CA TYR A 35 6.67 -1.85 -7.32
C TYR A 35 6.09 -2.01 -8.72
N ILE A 36 6.91 -1.86 -9.77
CA ILE A 36 6.47 -2.12 -11.15
C ILE A 36 6.05 -3.58 -11.29
N LEU A 37 6.80 -4.51 -10.71
CA LEU A 37 6.47 -5.94 -10.74
C LEU A 37 5.16 -6.23 -10.00
N ASP A 38 4.91 -5.60 -8.84
CA ASP A 38 3.62 -5.67 -8.15
C ASP A 38 2.46 -5.19 -9.04
N VAL A 39 2.64 -4.06 -9.75
CA VAL A 39 1.62 -3.54 -10.69
C VAL A 39 1.37 -4.53 -11.83
N LEU A 40 2.41 -5.12 -12.42
CA LEU A 40 2.26 -6.10 -13.49
C LEU A 40 1.55 -7.38 -13.02
N ILE A 41 1.84 -7.84 -11.80
CA ILE A 41 1.17 -9.00 -11.20
C ILE A 41 -0.31 -8.73 -10.97
N LEU A 42 -0.67 -7.52 -10.54
CA LEU A 42 -2.06 -7.15 -10.25
C LEU A 42 -2.83 -6.63 -11.48
N ALA A 43 -2.15 -6.27 -12.57
CA ALA A 43 -2.78 -5.70 -13.76
C ALA A 43 -3.89 -6.58 -14.36
N PRO A 44 -3.74 -7.91 -14.51
CA PRO A 44 -4.83 -8.77 -14.97
C PRO A 44 -6.09 -8.68 -14.10
N PHE A 45 -5.91 -8.54 -12.78
CA PHE A 45 -7.01 -8.43 -11.83
C PHE A 45 -7.76 -7.10 -11.99
N PHE A 46 -7.03 -5.98 -12.15
CA PHE A 46 -7.64 -4.68 -12.45
C PHE A 46 -8.42 -4.69 -13.78
N ILE A 47 -7.90 -5.35 -14.82
CA ILE A 47 -8.58 -5.47 -16.12
C ILE A 47 -9.90 -6.24 -15.98
N ILE A 48 -9.88 -7.37 -15.26
CA ILE A 48 -11.10 -8.17 -15.03
C ILE A 48 -12.16 -7.36 -14.31
N VAL A 49 -11.78 -6.61 -13.27
CA VAL A 49 -12.72 -5.77 -12.51
C VAL A 49 -13.30 -4.66 -13.36
N SER A 50 -12.49 -3.99 -14.18
CA SER A 50 -12.98 -2.96 -15.11
C SER A 50 -13.98 -3.51 -16.13
N ILE A 51 -13.78 -4.74 -16.62
CA ILE A 51 -14.74 -5.42 -17.51
C ILE A 51 -16.06 -5.72 -16.77
N ILE A 52 -15.99 -6.19 -15.52
CA ILE A 52 -17.19 -6.47 -14.70
C ILE A 52 -17.97 -5.19 -14.43
N GLU A 53 -17.29 -4.12 -14.00
CA GLU A 53 -17.91 -2.82 -13.71
C GLU A 53 -18.63 -2.25 -14.94
N THR A 54 -17.99 -2.32 -16.12
CA THR A 54 -18.58 -1.86 -17.38
C THR A 54 -19.83 -2.67 -17.75
N LYS A 55 -19.80 -4.00 -17.58
CA LYS A 55 -20.97 -4.86 -17.87
C LYS A 55 -22.12 -4.60 -16.91
N MET A 56 -21.85 -4.43 -15.61
CA MET A 56 -22.89 -4.20 -14.61
C MET A 56 -23.58 -2.85 -14.78
N TYR A 57 -22.87 -1.86 -15.31
CA TYR A 57 -23.44 -0.54 -15.58
C TYR A 57 -24.50 -0.55 -16.68
N ASN A 58 -24.36 -1.41 -17.69
CA ASN A 58 -25.30 -1.51 -18.81
C ASN A 58 -26.66 -2.12 -18.42
N VAL A 59 -26.86 -2.46 -17.13
CA VAL A 59 -28.13 -2.93 -16.60
C VAL A 59 -28.95 -1.72 -16.11
N PRO A 60 -30.11 -1.42 -16.72
CA PRO A 60 -30.91 -0.25 -16.36
C PRO A 60 -31.32 -0.29 -14.88
N ASN A 61 -31.31 0.88 -14.22
CA ASN A 61 -31.57 1.12 -12.78
C ASN A 61 -30.49 0.65 -11.78
N MET A 62 -29.32 0.19 -12.23
CA MET A 62 -28.22 -0.28 -11.36
C MET A 62 -27.00 0.66 -11.38
N LEU A 63 -27.12 1.91 -10.92
CA LEU A 63 -25.98 2.83 -10.81
C LEU A 63 -25.03 2.50 -9.63
N TYR A 64 -25.55 1.85 -8.59
CA TYR A 64 -24.80 1.55 -7.36
C TYR A 64 -23.82 0.36 -7.44
N PRO A 65 -24.08 -0.73 -8.17
CA PRO A 65 -23.20 -1.90 -8.20
C PRO A 65 -21.76 -1.61 -8.65
N PRO A 66 -21.47 -0.78 -9.67
CA PRO A 66 -20.08 -0.52 -10.07
C PRO A 66 -19.29 0.21 -8.98
N MET A 67 -19.86 1.23 -8.33
CA MET A 67 -19.20 1.90 -7.20
C MET A 67 -19.01 0.95 -6.01
N ILE A 68 -20.00 0.10 -5.72
CA ILE A 68 -19.89 -0.93 -4.69
C ILE A 68 -18.76 -1.91 -5.02
N ILE A 69 -18.63 -2.32 -6.29
CA ILE A 69 -17.52 -3.16 -6.75
C ILE A 69 -16.19 -2.46 -6.54
N SER A 70 -16.06 -1.18 -6.93
CA SER A 70 -14.81 -0.43 -6.73
C SER A 70 -14.44 -0.33 -5.25
N VAL A 71 -15.42 -0.12 -4.37
CA VAL A 71 -15.20 -0.09 -2.90
C VAL A 71 -14.75 -1.45 -2.38
N ILE A 72 -15.47 -2.52 -2.74
CA ILE A 72 -15.16 -3.89 -2.32
C ILE A 72 -13.75 -4.26 -2.81
N PHE A 73 -13.46 -3.97 -4.07
CA PHE A 73 -12.17 -4.27 -4.68
C PHE A 73 -11.03 -3.53 -3.99
N SER A 74 -11.16 -2.23 -3.76
CA SER A 74 -10.13 -1.45 -3.07
C SER A 74 -9.94 -1.90 -1.63
N PHE A 75 -11.02 -2.25 -0.92
CA PHE A 75 -10.94 -2.86 0.39
C PHE A 75 -10.09 -4.14 0.35
N PHE A 76 -10.39 -5.06 -0.57
CA PHE A 76 -9.60 -6.28 -0.75
C PHE A 76 -8.16 -6.01 -1.18
N PHE A 77 -7.90 -4.98 -1.99
CA PHE A 77 -6.55 -4.58 -2.38
C PHE A 77 -5.70 -4.14 -1.18
N TYR A 78 -6.24 -3.32 -0.28
CA TYR A 78 -5.53 -2.94 0.94
C TYR A 78 -5.40 -4.11 1.92
N CYS A 79 -6.45 -4.93 2.10
CA CYS A 79 -6.37 -6.15 2.91
C CYS A 79 -5.29 -7.10 2.38
N TYR A 80 -5.21 -7.27 1.07
CA TYR A 80 -4.16 -8.05 0.40
C TYR A 80 -2.77 -7.51 0.75
N ARG A 81 -2.54 -6.20 0.60
CA ARG A 81 -1.23 -5.60 0.91
C ARG A 81 -0.87 -5.77 2.38
N ILE A 82 -1.80 -5.53 3.29
CA ILE A 82 -1.59 -5.70 4.73
C ILE A 82 -1.28 -7.17 5.05
N PHE A 83 -2.09 -8.11 4.55
CA PHE A 83 -1.90 -9.54 4.77
C PHE A 83 -0.53 -10.02 4.26
N PHE A 84 -0.13 -9.64 3.05
CA PHE A 84 1.17 -10.04 2.50
C PHE A 84 2.34 -9.43 3.27
N ASN A 85 2.24 -8.16 3.66
CA ASN A 85 3.25 -7.52 4.48
C ASN A 85 3.41 -8.20 5.84
N THR A 86 2.32 -8.59 6.49
CA THR A 86 2.36 -9.25 7.81
C THR A 86 2.78 -10.72 7.72
N LYS A 87 2.23 -11.49 6.78
CA LYS A 87 2.46 -12.94 6.71
C LYS A 87 3.77 -13.31 6.02
N PHE A 88 4.11 -12.61 4.95
CA PHE A 88 5.27 -12.94 4.11
C PHE A 88 6.38 -11.91 4.20
N ASN A 89 6.20 -10.84 5.00
CA ASN A 89 7.16 -9.74 5.09
C ASN A 89 7.40 -9.07 3.74
N GLY A 90 6.39 -8.96 2.88
CA GLY A 90 6.52 -8.28 1.60
C GLY A 90 5.41 -8.59 0.61
N THR A 91 5.21 -7.69 -0.34
CA THR A 91 4.33 -7.90 -1.50
C THR A 91 5.00 -8.85 -2.50
N PRO A 92 4.25 -9.58 -3.35
CA PRO A 92 4.84 -10.55 -4.27
C PRO A 92 5.97 -10.00 -5.15
N GLY A 93 5.83 -8.79 -5.69
CA GLY A 93 6.89 -8.12 -6.45
C GLY A 93 8.17 -7.92 -5.64
N LYS A 94 8.05 -7.49 -4.38
CA LYS A 94 9.18 -7.39 -3.45
C LYS A 94 9.81 -8.76 -3.15
N LEU A 95 8.99 -9.78 -2.93
CA LEU A 95 9.46 -11.13 -2.64
C LEU A 95 10.20 -11.75 -3.82
N LEU A 96 9.73 -11.51 -5.06
CA LEU A 96 10.39 -11.95 -6.28
C LEU A 96 11.74 -11.25 -6.49
N CYS A 97 11.86 -9.99 -6.10
CA CYS A 97 13.14 -9.27 -6.07
C CYS A 97 14.04 -9.65 -4.88
N LYS A 98 13.69 -10.69 -4.11
CA LYS A 98 14.41 -11.12 -2.89
C LYS A 98 14.52 -10.02 -1.84
N PHE A 99 13.49 -9.17 -1.73
CA PHE A 99 13.36 -8.19 -0.67
C PHE A 99 12.40 -8.68 0.41
N ARG A 100 12.59 -8.17 1.62
CA ARG A 100 11.62 -8.29 2.70
C ARG A 100 11.46 -6.95 3.41
N ILE A 101 10.30 -6.78 4.02
CA ILE A 101 9.94 -5.66 4.88
C ILE A 101 10.10 -6.16 6.31
N CYS A 102 10.83 -5.41 7.12
CA CYS A 102 10.94 -5.67 8.55
C CYS A 102 10.80 -4.37 9.31
N ARG A 103 10.62 -4.47 10.62
CA ARG A 103 10.76 -3.34 11.53
C ARG A 103 12.22 -2.87 11.56
N GLU A 104 12.46 -1.67 12.09
CA GLU A 104 13.81 -1.11 12.19
C GLU A 104 14.78 -1.94 13.03
N ASP A 105 14.27 -2.75 13.96
CA ASP A 105 14.98 -3.74 14.77
C ASP A 105 15.22 -5.09 14.04
N GLY A 106 14.81 -5.20 12.77
CA GLY A 106 14.93 -6.42 11.96
C GLY A 106 13.83 -7.46 12.18
N MET A 107 12.93 -7.24 13.14
CA MET A 107 11.82 -8.12 13.47
C MET A 107 10.75 -8.12 12.36
N PRO A 108 9.96 -9.21 12.23
CA PRO A 108 8.88 -9.27 11.24
C PRO A 108 7.82 -8.19 11.48
N VAL A 109 7.12 -7.84 10.41
CA VAL A 109 6.07 -6.81 10.45
C VAL A 109 4.83 -7.36 11.16
N THR A 110 4.30 -6.62 12.13
CA THR A 110 3.03 -6.95 12.79
C THR A 110 1.84 -6.39 12.01
N TRP A 111 0.62 -6.80 12.36
CA TRP A 111 -0.61 -6.26 11.77
C TRP A 111 -0.73 -4.74 11.96
N GLU A 112 -0.44 -4.26 13.17
CA GLU A 112 -0.47 -2.83 13.48
C GLU A 112 0.49 -2.04 12.60
N THR A 113 1.74 -2.53 12.49
CA THR A 113 2.76 -1.91 11.66
C THR A 113 2.37 -1.91 10.18
N ALA A 114 1.80 -3.01 9.68
CA ALA A 114 1.32 -3.10 8.29
C ALA A 114 0.17 -2.12 8.00
N ILE A 115 -0.78 -1.96 8.92
CA ILE A 115 -1.88 -0.99 8.79
C ILE A 115 -1.35 0.44 8.82
N LYS A 116 -0.47 0.77 9.78
CA LYS A 116 0.19 2.09 9.85
C LYS A 116 0.91 2.43 8.55
N ARG A 117 1.57 1.46 7.94
CA ARG A 117 2.27 1.61 6.66
C ARG A 117 1.33 1.97 5.50
N GLU A 118 0.11 1.43 5.49
CA GLU A 118 -0.87 1.72 4.42
C GLU A 118 -1.81 2.92 4.75
N SER A 119 -1.82 3.37 6.01
CA SER A 119 -2.76 4.37 6.53
C SER A 119 -2.83 5.65 5.71
N LEU A 120 -1.68 6.20 5.29
CA LEU A 120 -1.62 7.43 4.49
C LEU A 120 -2.42 7.29 3.19
N TYR A 121 -2.26 6.16 2.49
CA TYR A 121 -2.95 5.90 1.24
C TYR A 121 -4.41 5.55 1.44
N ILE A 122 -4.74 4.85 2.53
CA ILE A 122 -6.13 4.55 2.90
C ILE A 122 -6.90 5.86 3.13
N VAL A 123 -6.33 6.83 3.85
CA VAL A 123 -6.98 8.12 4.10
C VAL A 123 -7.20 8.89 2.79
N LEU A 124 -6.21 8.93 1.90
CA LEU A 124 -6.34 9.58 0.60
C LEU A 124 -7.43 8.91 -0.25
N TYR A 125 -7.45 7.58 -0.29
CA TYR A 125 -8.45 6.82 -1.02
C TYR A 125 -9.87 7.04 -0.48
N LEU A 126 -10.05 7.08 0.84
CA LEU A 126 -11.36 7.37 1.43
C LEU A 126 -11.84 8.77 1.05
N PHE A 127 -10.94 9.75 0.98
CA PHE A 127 -11.28 11.10 0.54
C PHE A 127 -11.71 11.12 -0.94
N GLU A 128 -10.99 10.42 -1.82
CA GLU A 128 -11.39 10.25 -3.22
C GLU A 128 -12.77 9.61 -3.38
N LEU A 129 -13.03 8.55 -2.60
CA LEU A 129 -14.31 7.86 -2.63
C LEU A 129 -15.47 8.79 -2.23
N LEU A 130 -15.25 9.69 -1.27
CA LEU A 130 -16.24 10.69 -0.87
C LEU A 130 -16.50 11.71 -2.00
N LEU A 131 -15.45 12.17 -2.69
CA LEU A 131 -15.59 13.07 -3.85
C LEU A 131 -16.34 12.38 -4.99
N LEU A 132 -15.97 11.13 -5.29
CA LEU A 132 -16.60 10.32 -6.32
C LEU A 132 -18.09 10.09 -6.01
N TYR A 133 -18.41 9.70 -4.77
CA TYR A 133 -19.79 9.52 -4.31
C TYR A 133 -20.64 10.78 -4.50
N LYS A 134 -20.11 11.95 -4.08
CA LYS A 134 -20.79 13.24 -4.27
C LYS A 134 -21.06 13.52 -5.74
N PHE A 135 -20.07 13.27 -6.60
CA PHE A 135 -20.19 13.49 -8.03
C PHE A 135 -21.28 12.60 -8.67
N PHE A 136 -21.24 11.29 -8.40
CA PHE A 136 -22.22 10.34 -8.91
C PHE A 136 -23.64 10.63 -8.41
N PHE A 137 -23.78 11.07 -7.16
CA PHE A 137 -25.08 11.43 -6.60
C PHE A 137 -25.67 12.65 -7.32
N ALA A 138 -24.85 13.67 -7.62
CA ALA A 138 -25.28 14.89 -8.29
C ALA A 138 -25.60 14.69 -9.78
N HIS A 139 -24.83 13.85 -10.49
CA HIS A 139 -24.93 13.67 -11.95
C HIS A 139 -25.60 12.34 -12.33
N ARG A 140 -26.46 11.82 -11.45
CA ARG A 140 -27.10 10.51 -11.62
C ARG A 140 -27.84 10.34 -12.96
N SER A 141 -28.42 11.42 -13.48
CA SER A 141 -29.22 11.41 -14.71
C SER A 141 -28.40 11.52 -16.01
N GLU A 142 -27.12 11.88 -15.93
CA GLU A 142 -26.24 12.17 -17.08
C GLU A 142 -25.28 11.00 -17.38
N ALA A 143 -25.53 9.87 -16.73
CA ALA A 143 -24.59 8.80 -16.57
C ALA A 143 -24.98 7.66 -17.54
N ASP A 144 -24.47 7.70 -18.77
CA ASP A 144 -24.84 6.74 -19.82
C ASP A 144 -24.01 5.44 -19.84
N THR A 145 -22.77 5.48 -19.32
CA THR A 145 -21.87 4.31 -19.21
C THR A 145 -20.93 4.49 -18.02
N PHE A 146 -20.48 3.46 -17.29
CA PHE A 146 -19.62 3.62 -16.09
C PHE A 146 -18.39 4.50 -16.30
N MET A 147 -17.74 4.33 -17.45
CA MET A 147 -16.55 5.11 -17.82
C MET A 147 -16.87 6.58 -18.07
N HIS A 148 -18.11 6.94 -18.40
CA HIS A 148 -18.51 8.30 -18.69
C HIS A 148 -18.54 9.19 -17.42
N PRO A 149 -19.23 8.85 -16.32
CA PRO A 149 -19.13 9.59 -15.07
C PRO A 149 -17.71 9.61 -14.48
N ILE A 150 -16.93 8.54 -14.61
CA ILE A 150 -15.53 8.53 -14.17
C ILE A 150 -14.71 9.53 -14.99
N PHE A 151 -14.91 9.54 -16.31
CA PHE A 151 -14.25 10.49 -17.19
C PHE A 151 -14.67 11.93 -16.85
N LEU A 152 -15.96 12.20 -16.68
CA LEU A 152 -16.45 13.53 -16.29
C LEU A 152 -15.91 13.94 -14.92
N PHE A 153 -15.93 13.04 -13.94
CA PHE A 153 -15.34 13.26 -12.62
C PHE A 153 -13.87 13.62 -12.73
N SER A 154 -13.09 12.92 -13.58
CA SER A 154 -11.66 13.21 -13.79
C SER A 154 -11.38 14.62 -14.35
N LYS A 155 -12.40 15.28 -14.93
CA LYS A 155 -12.33 16.66 -15.42
C LYS A 155 -12.76 17.71 -14.39
N THR A 156 -13.35 17.29 -13.27
CA THR A 156 -13.74 18.22 -12.20
C THR A 156 -12.53 18.85 -11.53
N THR A 157 -12.68 20.09 -11.06
CA THR A 157 -11.63 20.81 -10.34
C THR A 157 -11.21 20.04 -9.08
N GLU A 158 -12.17 19.46 -8.37
CA GLU A 158 -11.95 18.66 -7.16
C GLU A 158 -11.10 17.43 -7.44
N SER A 159 -11.44 16.65 -8.49
CA SER A 159 -10.66 15.48 -8.87
C SER A 159 -9.26 15.85 -9.34
N ILE A 160 -9.10 16.96 -10.06
CA ILE A 160 -7.80 17.45 -10.52
C ILE A 160 -6.94 17.83 -9.32
N ILE A 161 -7.48 18.62 -8.38
CA ILE A 161 -6.78 19.02 -7.14
C ILE A 161 -6.37 17.78 -6.35
N TYR A 162 -7.31 16.84 -6.13
CA TYR A 162 -7.02 15.58 -5.45
C TYR A 162 -5.88 14.81 -6.14
N THR A 163 -5.93 14.66 -7.46
CA THR A 163 -4.91 13.95 -8.23
C THR A 163 -3.53 14.58 -8.05
N TRP A 164 -3.44 15.91 -8.08
CA TRP A 164 -2.18 16.61 -7.84
C TRP A 164 -1.67 16.44 -6.42
N ILE A 165 -2.54 16.52 -5.40
CA ILE A 165 -2.19 16.27 -4.01
C ILE A 165 -1.68 14.83 -3.82
N TYR A 166 -2.41 13.84 -4.35
CA TYR A 166 -2.01 12.44 -4.29
C TYR A 166 -0.64 12.21 -4.94
N ARG A 167 -0.40 12.80 -6.12
CA ARG A 167 0.89 12.72 -6.82
C ARG A 167 2.01 13.37 -6.02
N LEU A 168 1.78 14.56 -5.47
CA LEU A 168 2.74 15.27 -4.64
C LEU A 168 3.14 14.43 -3.42
N ILE A 169 2.16 13.91 -2.69
CA ILE A 169 2.40 13.04 -1.52
C ILE A 169 3.16 11.79 -1.93
N SER A 170 2.79 11.15 -3.04
CA SER A 170 3.47 9.96 -3.55
C SER A 170 4.92 10.23 -3.95
N ILE A 171 5.19 11.37 -4.61
CA ILE A 171 6.54 11.80 -4.99
C ILE A 171 7.39 12.08 -3.74
N ILE A 172 6.83 12.78 -2.74
CA ILE A 172 7.52 13.05 -1.47
C ILE A 172 7.83 11.74 -0.74
N ASP A 173 6.85 10.85 -0.69
CA ASP A 173 6.98 9.55 -0.03
C ASP A 173 8.10 8.70 -0.64
N PHE A 174 8.06 8.51 -1.95
CA PHE A 174 9.05 7.72 -2.68
C PHE A 174 10.40 8.43 -2.77
N GLY A 175 10.38 9.74 -3.02
CA GLY A 175 11.57 10.57 -3.16
C GLY A 175 12.43 10.59 -1.91
N LYS A 176 11.83 10.47 -0.72
CA LYS A 176 12.57 10.33 0.54
C LYS A 176 13.53 9.15 0.56
N ALA A 177 13.21 8.05 -0.13
CA ALA A 177 14.11 6.90 -0.22
C ALA A 177 15.42 7.21 -0.97
N LEU A 178 15.46 8.24 -1.82
CA LEU A 178 16.68 8.68 -2.49
C LEU A 178 17.69 9.31 -1.54
N PHE A 179 17.22 9.98 -0.49
CA PHE A 179 18.07 10.77 0.42
C PHE A 179 18.35 10.06 1.75
N SER A 180 17.55 9.06 2.11
CA SER A 180 17.75 8.29 3.34
C SER A 180 18.88 7.25 3.19
N PRO A 181 19.84 7.16 4.16
CA PRO A 181 20.86 6.10 4.16
C PRO A 181 20.25 4.69 4.20
N LYS A 182 19.18 4.51 4.97
CA LYS A 182 18.39 3.26 5.07
C LYS A 182 17.37 3.11 3.92
N ARG A 183 17.38 4.02 2.93
CA ARG A 183 16.45 4.07 1.79
C ARG A 183 14.97 4.03 2.19
N ILE A 184 14.62 4.61 3.34
CA ILE A 184 13.27 4.60 3.93
C ILE A 184 12.33 5.59 3.21
N THR A 185 11.12 5.14 2.87
CA THR A 185 10.04 6.03 2.37
C THR A 185 9.30 6.72 3.52
N PHE A 186 8.41 7.66 3.22
CA PHE A 186 7.65 8.34 4.26
C PHE A 186 6.69 7.40 4.99
N HIS A 187 5.96 6.56 4.27
CA HIS A 187 5.07 5.54 4.81
C HIS A 187 5.82 4.47 5.63
N ASP A 188 7.03 4.11 5.20
CA ASP A 188 7.89 3.19 5.94
C ASP A 188 8.29 3.82 7.30
N LYS A 189 8.61 5.13 7.32
CA LYS A 189 8.92 5.87 8.57
C LYS A 189 7.71 5.97 9.50
N ILE A 190 6.51 6.22 8.98
CA ILE A 190 5.28 6.27 9.80
C ILE A 190 5.08 4.93 10.52
N ALA A 191 5.38 3.83 9.84
CA ALA A 191 5.22 2.48 10.37
C ALA A 191 6.42 1.99 11.22
N GLY A 192 7.56 2.66 11.19
CA GLY A 192 8.80 2.14 11.80
C GLY A 192 9.30 0.88 11.08
N THR A 193 9.24 0.89 9.74
CA THR A 193 9.65 -0.23 8.89
C THR A 193 10.75 0.15 7.92
N VAL A 194 11.47 -0.87 7.45
CA VAL A 194 12.52 -0.78 6.44
C VAL A 194 12.35 -1.91 5.42
N VAL A 195 12.85 -1.69 4.21
CA VAL A 195 12.96 -2.74 3.19
C VAL A 195 14.42 -3.16 3.11
N VAL A 196 14.67 -4.45 3.17
CA VAL A 196 16.02 -5.04 3.20
C VAL A 196 16.09 -6.23 2.25
N TYR A 197 17.30 -6.63 1.85
CA TYR A 197 17.49 -7.91 1.16
C TYR A 197 17.10 -9.07 2.08
N LYS A 198 16.46 -10.08 1.50
CA LYS A 198 16.15 -11.33 2.19
C LYS A 198 17.48 -12.10 2.36
N PRO A 199 17.82 -12.55 3.58
CA PRO A 199 18.99 -13.40 3.77
C PRO A 199 18.82 -14.67 2.92
N VAL A 200 19.88 -15.05 2.22
CA VAL A 200 19.96 -16.25 1.36
C VAL A 200 19.92 -17.49 2.23
#